data_AF-A0A2C9JPG2-F1
#
_entry.id   AF-A0A2C9JPG2-F1
#
_cell.length_a   1.000
_cell.length_b   1.000
_cell.length_c   1.000
_cell.angle_alpha   90.00
_cell.angle_beta   90.00
_cell.angle_gamma   90.00
#
_symmetry.space_group_name_H-M   'P 1'
#
loop_
_entity.id
_entity.type
_entity.pdbx_description
1 polymer ?
#
loop_
_entity_poly.entity_id
_entity_poly.type
_entity_poly.pdbx_seq_one_letter_code
_entity_poly.pdbx_strand_id
1 'polypeptide(L)'
;MSSNLMVGAPREKLLALEKIEKDIAAALQSAGQALQELSKDKPALKHVESHSSNFLKTLQEIENGLSQQITYLSQVTTGQAHEGSSYASQKDHHMSLHRLEHVKSRLGELEKIKQEHLRQKHSGIIRTYSLPEQSHQPHTPQQQQALTPQPQQQQKQRDQQREQQAQL
;
A
#
# COMPACT_ATOMS: atom_id res chain seq x y z
N MET A 1 26.03 19.73 -6.83
CA MET A 1 24.99 20.43 -6.03
C MET A 1 23.70 19.68 -6.22
N SER A 2 23.44 18.69 -5.37
CA SER A 2 22.27 17.80 -5.50
C SER A 2 21.20 18.31 -4.55
N SER A 3 20.24 19.03 -5.11
CA SER A 3 19.09 19.57 -4.39
C SER A 3 18.26 18.41 -3.87
N ASN A 4 18.25 18.27 -2.54
CA ASN A 4 17.44 17.34 -1.78
C ASN A 4 15.96 17.68 -2.01
N LEU A 5 15.36 17.13 -3.06
CA LEU A 5 13.92 17.15 -3.25
C LEU A 5 13.34 16.19 -2.22
N MET A 6 13.02 16.77 -1.06
CA MET A 6 12.18 16.17 -0.05
C MET A 6 10.82 15.89 -0.71
N VAL A 7 10.70 14.68 -1.28
CA VAL A 7 9.46 14.14 -1.81
C VAL A 7 8.55 13.97 -0.61
N GLY A 8 7.76 15.01 -0.32
CA GLY A 8 6.72 14.92 0.70
C GLY A 8 5.87 13.68 0.41
N ALA A 9 5.61 12.90 1.45
CA ALA A 9 4.93 11.61 1.32
C ALA A 9 3.63 11.79 0.51
N PRO A 10 3.15 10.78 -0.24
CA PRO A 10 1.91 10.89 -1.01
C PRO A 10 0.73 11.47 -0.19
N ARG A 11 0.70 11.18 1.11
CA ARG A 11 -0.23 11.75 2.08
C ARG A 11 -0.11 13.27 2.26
N GLU A 12 1.10 13.80 2.34
CA GLU A 12 1.34 15.25 2.44
C GLU A 12 0.93 15.97 1.16
N LYS A 13 1.07 15.32 0.00
CA LYS A 13 0.59 15.85 -1.29
C LYS A 13 -0.93 15.90 -1.35
N LEU A 14 -1.60 14.87 -0.86
CA LEU A 14 -3.07 14.88 -0.72
C LEU A 14 -3.53 15.99 0.23
N LEU A 15 -2.87 16.18 1.38
CA LEU A 15 -3.18 17.28 2.29
C LEU A 15 -2.95 18.65 1.67
N ALA A 16 -1.91 18.80 0.85
CA ALA A 16 -1.66 20.04 0.11
C ALA A 16 -2.77 20.34 -0.91
N LEU A 17 -3.27 19.33 -1.63
CA LEU A 17 -4.41 19.48 -2.54
C LEU A 17 -5.71 19.81 -1.78
N GLU A 18 -5.96 19.19 -0.63
CA GLU A 18 -7.10 19.52 0.23
C GLU A 18 -7.01 20.96 0.75
N LYS A 19 -5.80 21.45 1.07
CA LYS A 19 -5.59 22.86 1.42
C LYS A 19 -5.93 23.78 0.24
N ILE A 20 -5.44 23.45 -0.97
CA ILE A 20 -5.75 24.22 -2.18
C ILE A 20 -7.26 24.29 -2.42
N GLU A 21 -7.98 23.19 -2.23
CA GLU A 21 -9.45 23.17 -2.33
C GLU A 21 -10.13 24.11 -1.33
N LYS A 22 -9.66 24.12 -0.07
CA LYS A 22 -10.14 25.07 0.95
C LYS A 22 -9.85 26.51 0.57
N ASP A 23 -8.65 26.77 0.03
CA ASP A 23 -8.26 28.10 -0.44
C ASP A 23 -9.15 28.56 -1.62
N ILE A 24 -9.52 27.65 -2.55
CA ILE A 24 -10.47 27.94 -3.64
C ILE A 24 -11.83 28.36 -3.07
N ALA A 25 -12.36 27.63 -2.10
CA ALA A 25 -13.62 27.99 -1.45
C ALA A 25 -13.53 29.37 -0.77
N ALA A 26 -12.42 29.67 -0.10
CA ALA A 26 -12.18 30.97 0.54
C ALA A 26 -12.06 32.12 -0.48
N ALA A 27 -11.43 31.87 -1.63
CA ALA A 27 -11.36 32.84 -2.73
C ALA A 27 -12.76 33.16 -3.27
N LEU A 28 -13.56 32.14 -3.56
CA LEU A 28 -14.94 32.32 -4.02
C LEU A 28 -15.79 33.06 -2.99
N GLN A 29 -15.63 32.76 -1.71
CA GLN A 29 -16.32 33.48 -0.63
C GLN A 29 -15.92 34.96 -0.60
N SER A 30 -14.62 35.28 -0.72
CA SER A 30 -14.12 36.66 -0.73
C SER A 30 -14.66 37.43 -1.94
N ALA A 31 -14.69 36.81 -3.13
CA ALA A 31 -15.30 37.39 -4.32
C ALA A 31 -16.81 37.61 -4.14
N GLY A 32 -17.53 36.64 -3.56
CA GLY A 32 -18.95 36.76 -3.25
C GLY A 32 -19.25 37.91 -2.30
N GLN A 33 -18.42 38.11 -1.27
CA GLN A 33 -18.55 39.23 -0.33
C GLN A 33 -18.32 40.58 -1.01
N ALA A 34 -17.33 40.69 -1.91
CA ALA A 34 -17.10 41.90 -2.70
C ALA A 34 -18.33 42.25 -3.56
N LEU A 35 -18.89 41.26 -4.26
CA LEU A 35 -20.08 41.43 -5.10
C LEU A 35 -21.32 41.79 -4.27
N GLN A 36 -21.51 41.16 -3.11
CA GLN A 36 -22.63 41.45 -2.21
C GLN A 36 -22.54 42.85 -1.60
N GLU A 37 -21.32 43.36 -1.36
CA GLU A 37 -21.12 44.74 -0.92
C GLU A 37 -21.45 45.73 -2.04
N LEU A 38 -21.04 45.41 -3.28
CA LEU A 38 -21.34 46.21 -4.47
C LEU A 38 -22.84 46.24 -4.82
N SER A 39 -23.61 45.23 -4.43
CA SER A 39 -25.05 45.17 -4.68
C SER A 39 -25.90 46.03 -3.72
N LYS A 40 -25.30 46.70 -2.73
CA LYS A 40 -26.00 47.58 -1.79
C LYS A 40 -26.28 48.94 -2.42
N ASP A 41 -27.34 49.63 -1.96
CA ASP A 41 -27.67 51.00 -2.40
C ASP A 41 -26.53 52.01 -2.16
N LYS A 42 -25.74 51.78 -1.11
CA LYS A 42 -24.55 52.57 -0.79
C LYS A 42 -23.36 51.65 -0.43
N PRO A 43 -22.58 51.19 -1.42
CA PRO A 43 -21.46 50.29 -1.20
C PRO A 43 -20.35 50.91 -0.34
N ALA A 44 -19.83 50.17 0.62
CA ALA A 44 -18.63 50.54 1.35
C ALA A 44 -17.37 50.15 0.55
N LEU A 45 -16.84 51.09 -0.24
CA LEU A 45 -15.70 50.83 -1.15
C LEU A 45 -14.48 50.22 -0.45
N LYS A 46 -14.19 50.61 0.80
CA LYS A 46 -13.09 50.01 1.59
C LYS A 46 -13.26 48.51 1.81
N HIS A 47 -14.49 48.03 2.01
CA HIS A 47 -14.76 46.60 2.16
C HIS A 47 -14.62 45.89 0.82
N VAL A 48 -15.13 46.48 -0.27
CA VAL A 48 -14.95 45.94 -1.63
C VAL A 48 -13.47 45.77 -1.96
N GLU A 49 -12.65 46.79 -1.71
CA GLU A 49 -11.20 46.76 -1.91
C GLU A 49 -10.54 45.67 -1.05
N SER A 50 -10.92 45.57 0.24
CA SER A 50 -10.38 44.54 1.13
C SER A 50 -10.72 43.13 0.67
N HIS A 51 -11.99 42.86 0.33
CA HIS A 51 -12.42 41.55 -0.17
C HIS A 51 -11.77 41.21 -1.52
N SER A 52 -11.62 42.20 -2.41
CA SER A 52 -10.95 42.01 -3.70
C SER A 52 -9.45 41.74 -3.55
N SER A 53 -8.79 42.43 -2.62
CA SER A 53 -7.38 42.21 -2.29
C SER A 53 -7.16 40.81 -1.70
N ASN A 54 -8.03 40.37 -0.79
CA ASN A 54 -8.00 39.02 -0.24
C ASN A 54 -8.22 37.96 -1.33
N PHE A 55 -9.21 38.17 -2.22
CA PHE A 55 -9.43 37.30 -3.37
C PHE A 55 -8.17 37.14 -4.23
N LEU A 56 -7.54 38.25 -4.62
CA LEU A 56 -6.32 38.24 -5.43
C LEU A 56 -5.17 37.50 -4.72
N LYS A 57 -4.98 37.75 -3.43
CA LYS A 57 -3.94 37.08 -2.65
C LYS A 57 -4.16 35.58 -2.58
N THR A 58 -5.37 35.14 -2.25
CA THR A 58 -5.71 33.71 -2.18
C THR A 58 -5.61 33.06 -3.56
N LEU A 59 -5.99 33.76 -4.63
CA LEU A 59 -5.85 33.27 -6.00
C LEU A 59 -4.38 33.02 -6.37
N GLN A 60 -3.48 33.93 -5.97
CA GLN A 60 -2.05 33.77 -6.18
C GLN A 60 -1.47 32.58 -5.38
N GLU A 61 -1.95 32.35 -4.15
CA GLU A 61 -1.58 31.17 -3.36
C GLU A 61 -2.05 29.86 -4.02
N ILE A 62 -3.28 29.84 -4.55
CA ILE A 62 -3.82 28.70 -5.31
C ILE A 62 -2.98 28.43 -6.57
N GLU A 63 -2.68 29.45 -7.36
CA GLU A 63 -1.89 29.34 -8.58
C GLU A 63 -0.49 28.76 -8.30
N ASN A 64 0.19 29.28 -7.29
CA ASN A 64 1.49 28.78 -6.85
C ASN A 64 1.40 27.33 -6.38
N GLY A 65 0.39 27.00 -5.57
CA GLY A 65 0.18 25.64 -5.06
C GLY A 65 -0.08 24.65 -6.19
N LEU A 66 -0.98 24.97 -7.12
CA LEU A 66 -1.28 24.13 -8.28
C LEU A 66 -0.07 23.98 -9.19
N SER A 67 0.67 25.05 -9.46
CA SER A 67 1.89 25.00 -10.26
C SER A 67 2.91 24.03 -9.67
N GLN A 68 3.13 24.07 -8.35
CA GLN A 68 4.00 23.13 -7.66
C GLN A 68 3.52 21.67 -7.79
N GLN A 69 2.21 21.42 -7.67
CA GLN A 69 1.67 20.07 -7.85
C GLN A 69 1.78 19.59 -9.29
N ILE A 70 1.56 20.45 -10.27
CA ILE A 70 1.73 20.14 -11.70
C ILE A 70 3.20 19.82 -11.98
N THR A 71 4.15 20.62 -11.49
CA THR A 71 5.58 20.33 -11.63
C THR A 71 5.95 19.01 -10.97
N TYR A 72 5.44 18.74 -9.77
CA TYR A 72 5.65 17.48 -9.08
C TYR A 72 5.09 16.30 -9.86
N LEU A 73 3.82 16.35 -10.26
CA LEU A 73 3.17 15.32 -11.07
C LEU A 73 3.95 15.10 -12.36
N SER A 74 4.40 16.16 -13.03
CA SER A 74 5.25 16.06 -14.24
C SER A 74 6.57 15.33 -13.94
N GLN A 75 7.19 15.62 -12.80
CA GLN A 75 8.44 14.98 -12.38
C GLN A 75 8.25 13.49 -12.04
N VAL A 76 7.15 13.12 -11.37
CA VAL A 76 6.90 11.72 -10.99
C VAL A 76 6.26 10.89 -12.11
N THR A 77 5.57 11.52 -13.07
CA THR A 77 4.96 10.84 -14.23
C THR A 77 5.94 10.65 -15.40
N THR A 78 7.03 11.41 -15.46
CA THR A 78 8.08 11.24 -16.49
C THR A 78 9.15 10.19 -16.13
N GLY A 79 8.93 9.39 -15.09
CA GLY A 79 9.63 8.11 -14.94
C GLY A 79 11.06 8.21 -14.45
N GLN A 80 11.36 9.09 -13.48
CA GLN A 80 12.29 8.62 -12.46
C GLN A 80 11.58 7.45 -11.78
N ALA A 81 11.97 6.23 -12.16
CA ALA A 81 11.52 5.04 -11.48
C ALA A 81 11.61 5.33 -9.99
N HIS A 82 10.58 4.96 -9.24
CA HIS A 82 10.68 4.92 -7.80
C HIS A 82 11.73 3.86 -7.44
N GLU A 83 13.03 4.13 -7.68
CA GLU A 83 14.21 3.32 -7.35
C GLU A 83 14.43 3.29 -5.83
N GLY A 84 13.34 3.36 -5.07
CA GLY A 84 13.31 3.38 -3.63
C GLY A 84 11.88 3.60 -3.18
N SER A 85 10.90 2.86 -3.71
CA SER A 85 9.61 2.78 -3.04
C SER A 85 9.88 2.24 -1.63
N SER A 86 9.82 3.09 -0.60
CA SER A 86 9.91 2.66 0.80
C SER A 86 8.95 1.50 1.08
N TYR A 87 7.85 1.42 0.33
CA TYR A 87 6.92 0.30 0.37
C TYR A 87 7.55 -1.06 0.05
N ALA A 88 8.39 -1.19 -0.98
CA ALA A 88 9.04 -2.47 -1.30
C ALA A 88 9.97 -2.89 -0.16
N SER A 89 10.84 -2.00 0.31
CA SER A 89 11.73 -2.24 1.45
C SER A 89 10.96 -2.53 2.75
N GLN A 90 9.86 -1.82 2.99
CA GLN A 90 9.00 -2.00 4.16
C GLN A 90 8.27 -3.34 4.11
N LYS A 91 7.70 -3.71 2.97
CA LYS A 91 7.05 -5.02 2.78
C LYS A 91 8.06 -6.16 2.90
N ASP A 92 9.26 -6.01 2.36
CA ASP A 92 10.32 -7.03 2.50
C ASP A 92 10.83 -7.13 3.94
N HIS A 93 10.89 -6.02 4.68
CA HIS A 93 11.14 -6.02 6.12
C HIS A 93 10.05 -6.76 6.91
N HIS A 94 8.77 -6.42 6.67
CA HIS A 94 7.63 -7.11 7.31
C HIS A 94 7.62 -8.60 7.00
N MET A 95 7.89 -8.97 5.74
CA MET A 95 7.99 -10.36 5.33
C MET A 95 9.15 -11.07 6.06
N SER A 96 10.29 -10.40 6.21
CA SER A 96 11.44 -10.94 6.95
C SER A 96 11.15 -11.12 8.44
N LEU A 97 10.43 -10.18 9.07
CA LEU A 97 9.98 -10.31 10.45
C LEU A 97 9.03 -11.49 10.64
N HIS A 98 8.03 -11.65 9.76
CA HIS A 98 7.10 -12.78 9.81
C HIS A 98 7.83 -14.12 9.66
N ARG A 99 8.79 -14.19 8.73
CA ARG A 99 9.64 -15.38 8.55
C ARG A 99 10.50 -15.66 9.78
N LEU A 100 11.07 -14.63 10.40
CA LEU A 100 11.87 -14.78 11.63
C LEU A 100 11.03 -15.33 12.77
N GLU A 101 9.81 -14.81 12.97
CA GLU A 101 8.90 -15.27 14.01
C GLU A 101 8.51 -16.74 13.81
N HIS A 102 8.25 -17.14 12.56
CA HIS A 102 7.99 -18.53 12.22
C HIS A 102 9.17 -19.45 12.59
N VAL A 103 10.40 -19.06 12.25
CA VAL A 103 11.60 -19.84 12.61
C VAL A 103 11.79 -19.91 14.13
N LYS A 104 11.57 -18.82 14.87
CA LYS A 104 11.61 -18.81 16.35
C LYS A 104 10.60 -19.78 16.95
N SER A 105 9.36 -19.80 16.44
CA SER A 105 8.34 -20.75 16.90
C SER A 105 8.77 -22.20 16.69
N ARG A 106 9.29 -22.52 15.50
CA ARG A 106 9.79 -23.87 15.17
C ARG A 106 10.98 -24.27 16.05
N LEU A 107 11.91 -23.35 16.31
CA LEU A 107 13.03 -23.61 17.21
C LEU A 107 12.58 -23.87 18.65
N GLY A 108 11.56 -23.13 19.12
CA GLY A 108 10.94 -23.37 20.43
C GLY A 108 10.29 -24.74 20.55
N GLU A 109 9.62 -25.22 19.49
CA GLU A 109 9.08 -26.59 19.43
C GLU A 109 10.20 -27.65 19.51
N LEU A 110 11.27 -27.46 18.74
CA LEU A 110 12.44 -28.34 18.74
C LEU A 110 13.13 -28.39 20.12
N GLU A 111 13.26 -27.26 20.79
CA GLU A 111 13.84 -27.19 22.13
C GLU A 111 12.98 -27.97 23.14
N LYS A 112 11.65 -27.87 23.06
CA LYS A 112 10.73 -28.68 23.88
C LYS A 112 10.89 -30.17 23.61
N ILE A 113 10.97 -30.58 22.35
CA ILE A 113 11.17 -32.00 21.98
C ILE A 113 12.52 -32.51 22.51
N LYS A 114 13.59 -31.71 22.39
CA LYS A 114 14.90 -32.07 22.93
C LYS A 114 14.86 -32.26 24.44
N GLN A 115 14.21 -31.36 25.17
CA GLN A 115 14.04 -31.46 26.62
C GLN A 115 13.24 -32.70 27.01
N GLU A 116 12.18 -33.02 26.27
CA GLU A 116 11.40 -34.24 26.47
C GLU A 116 12.25 -35.51 26.27
N HIS A 117 13.01 -35.59 25.16
CA HIS A 117 13.93 -36.71 24.93
C HIS A 117 15.01 -36.84 26.02
N LEU A 118 15.56 -35.72 26.48
CA LEU A 118 16.57 -35.74 27.54
C LEU A 118 15.97 -36.20 28.88
N ARG A 119 14.73 -35.78 29.19
CA ARG A 119 13.97 -36.24 30.35
C ARG A 119 13.68 -37.73 30.26
N GLN A 120 13.26 -38.23 29.10
CA GLN A 120 13.03 -39.66 28.86
C GLN A 120 14.32 -40.48 29.01
N LYS A 121 15.46 -39.95 28.53
CA LYS A 121 16.78 -40.59 28.65
C LYS A 121 17.24 -40.66 30.11
N HIS A 122 16.94 -39.66 30.94
CA HIS A 122 17.23 -39.67 32.37
C HIS A 122 16.26 -40.55 33.19
N SER A 123 15.09 -40.91 32.66
CA SER A 123 14.10 -41.76 33.34
C SER A 123 14.35 -43.28 33.17
N GLY A 124 15.41 -43.71 32.48
CA GLY A 124 15.85 -45.11 32.49
C GLY A 124 14.86 -46.13 31.91
N ILE A 125 14.00 -45.77 30.96
CA ILE A 125 13.18 -46.75 30.24
C ILE A 125 13.92 -47.20 28.97
N ILE A 126 14.57 -48.35 29.09
CA ILE A 126 15.04 -49.17 27.96
C ILE A 126 13.80 -49.50 27.11
N ARG A 127 13.63 -48.83 25.97
CA ARG A 127 12.67 -49.27 24.95
C ARG A 127 13.33 -50.37 24.15
N THR A 128 13.13 -51.61 24.58
CA THR A 128 13.50 -52.82 23.83
C THR A 128 12.84 -52.79 22.45
N TYR A 129 13.63 -52.98 21.41
CA TYR A 129 13.13 -53.17 20.06
C TYR A 129 12.51 -54.56 19.98
N SER A 130 11.20 -54.67 20.19
CA SER A 130 10.43 -55.82 19.72
C SER A 130 9.98 -55.52 18.29
N LEU A 131 10.66 -56.14 17.32
CA LEU A 131 10.22 -56.27 15.94
C LEU A 131 8.92 -57.09 15.91
N PRO A 132 7.79 -56.58 15.37
CA PRO A 132 6.69 -57.44 14.97
C PRO A 132 6.92 -57.87 13.52
N GLU A 133 6.97 -59.19 13.37
CA GLU A 133 7.02 -59.96 12.15
C GLU A 133 5.88 -59.57 11.18
N GLN A 134 6.22 -59.58 9.91
CA GLN A 134 5.41 -59.21 8.76
C GLN A 134 4.38 -60.31 8.46
N SER A 135 3.07 -60.00 8.54
CA SER A 135 2.03 -60.81 7.89
C SER A 135 1.32 -59.96 6.84
N HIS A 136 1.51 -60.34 5.58
CA HIS A 136 0.92 -59.75 4.38
C HIS A 136 -0.59 -60.00 4.31
N GLN A 137 -1.40 -59.00 3.91
CA GLN A 137 -2.36 -59.05 2.79
C GLN A 137 -3.20 -57.75 2.63
N PRO A 138 -3.89 -57.51 1.49
CA PRO A 138 -3.64 -56.33 0.64
C PRO A 138 -4.84 -55.37 0.55
N HIS A 139 -4.66 -54.04 0.60
CA HIS A 139 -5.69 -53.10 0.11
C HIS A 139 -5.13 -51.77 -0.42
N THR A 140 -5.42 -51.54 -1.71
CA THR A 140 -5.76 -50.29 -2.43
C THR A 140 -5.02 -48.96 -2.15
N PRO A 141 -4.49 -48.28 -3.19
CA PRO A 141 -3.91 -46.96 -3.05
C PRO A 141 -5.02 -45.89 -2.93
N GLN A 142 -5.18 -45.32 -1.72
CA GLN A 142 -5.91 -44.06 -1.55
C GLN A 142 -4.92 -42.90 -1.71
N GLN A 143 -4.99 -42.27 -2.88
CA GLN A 143 -4.30 -41.03 -3.22
C GLN A 143 -4.62 -39.94 -2.19
N GLN A 144 -3.61 -39.48 -1.46
CA GLN A 144 -3.67 -38.20 -0.77
C GLN A 144 -3.02 -37.13 -1.66
N GLN A 145 -3.83 -36.14 -2.01
CA GLN A 145 -3.55 -34.99 -2.86
C GLN A 145 -2.23 -34.30 -2.52
N ALA A 146 -1.28 -34.41 -3.43
CA ALA A 146 -0.29 -33.36 -3.63
C ALA A 146 -1.01 -32.14 -4.21
N LEU A 147 -0.89 -30.98 -3.55
CA LEU A 147 -1.20 -29.69 -4.17
C LEU A 147 -0.18 -29.44 -5.28
N THR A 148 -0.52 -29.89 -6.48
CA THR A 148 0.11 -29.47 -7.73
C THR A 148 -0.41 -28.07 -8.10
N PRO A 149 0.47 -27.15 -8.53
CA PRO A 149 0.04 -25.97 -9.28
C PRO A 149 -0.35 -26.41 -10.70
N GLN A 150 -1.57 -26.11 -11.13
CA GLN A 150 -2.09 -26.35 -12.49
C GLN A 150 -2.85 -25.09 -12.98
N PRO A 151 -3.09 -24.89 -14.28
CA PRO A 151 -2.11 -24.50 -15.30
C PRO A 151 -2.44 -23.11 -15.91
N GLN A 152 -1.39 -22.35 -16.20
CA GLN A 152 -1.43 -21.03 -16.86
C GLN A 152 -1.97 -21.05 -18.31
N GLN A 153 -2.34 -22.21 -18.85
CA GLN A 153 -2.88 -22.36 -20.21
C GLN A 153 -4.40 -22.12 -20.32
N GLN A 154 -5.17 -22.25 -19.23
CA GLN A 154 -6.63 -22.08 -19.31
C GLN A 154 -7.07 -20.60 -19.32
N GLN A 155 -6.20 -19.70 -18.85
CA GLN A 155 -6.43 -18.26 -18.93
C GLN A 155 -6.24 -17.76 -20.38
N LYS A 156 -5.20 -18.23 -21.07
CA LYS A 156 -4.85 -17.76 -22.43
C LYS A 156 -5.90 -18.16 -23.49
N GLN A 157 -6.57 -19.30 -23.33
CA GLN A 157 -7.69 -19.68 -24.22
C GLN A 157 -8.97 -18.88 -23.96
N ARG A 158 -9.25 -18.49 -22.70
CA ARG A 158 -10.40 -17.60 -22.41
C ARG A 158 -10.22 -16.21 -22.99
N ASP A 159 -9.01 -15.67 -22.96
CA ASP A 159 -8.73 -14.35 -23.49
C ASP A 159 -8.80 -14.34 -25.03
N GLN A 160 -8.31 -15.40 -25.71
CA GLN A 160 -8.50 -15.55 -27.17
C GLN A 160 -9.97 -15.73 -27.58
N GLN A 161 -10.79 -16.42 -26.80
CA GLN A 161 -12.23 -16.54 -27.08
C GLN A 161 -12.97 -15.21 -26.88
N ARG A 162 -12.52 -14.37 -25.93
CA ARG A 162 -13.07 -13.03 -25.71
C ARG A 162 -12.73 -12.07 -26.85
N GLU A 163 -11.51 -12.14 -27.39
CA GLU A 163 -11.11 -11.32 -28.54
C GLU A 163 -11.88 -11.68 -29.82
N GLN A 164 -12.19 -12.96 -30.04
CA GLN A 164 -13.00 -13.37 -31.20
C GLN A 164 -14.48 -12.95 -31.10
N GLN A 165 -15.02 -12.81 -29.88
CA GLN A 165 -16.40 -12.31 -29.69
C GLN A 165 -16.52 -10.78 -29.80
N ALA A 166 -15.41 -10.04 -29.72
CA ALA A 166 -15.40 -8.58 -29.82
C ALA A 166 -15.19 -8.06 -31.27
N GLN A 167 -15.03 -8.95 -32.25
CA GLN A 167 -14.80 -8.62 -33.66
C GLN A 167 -16.00 -8.96 -34.58
N LEU A 168 -17.17 -9.22 -34.01
CA LEU A 168 -18.48 -9.23 -34.69
C LEU A 168 -19.32 -8.07 -34.17
#